data_AF-A0A9W8FJ58-F1
#
_entry.id   AF-A0A9W8FJ58-F1
#
_cell.length_a   1.000
_cell.length_b   1.000
_cell.length_c   1.000
_cell.angle_alpha   90.00
_cell.angle_beta   90.00
_cell.angle_gamma   90.00
#
_symmetry.space_group_name_H-M   'P 1'
#
loop_
_entity.id
_entity.type
_entity.pdbx_description
1 polymer ?
#
loop_
_entity_poly.entity_id
_entity_poly.type
_entity_poly.pdbx_seq_one_letter_code
_entity_poly.pdbx_strand_id
1 'polypeptide(L)'
;MKFINTASSLFIAASAVLAADLAVWKITDLDKGERTNLCGRQILACQNNCGGPDQALMAFCNADTMGWGCGCKSNKPTFEAWDWPVPARDCTGSLAICQENCGSEAGDRNKCFANCTASHKCNTEDAPVSYTNTTDVKVTPAYVGPAVSYKGADLGDLNDGNDRSNIGSSSSEANEGKDNDNNSSTEISSDAGSLFKSAGITLFAIAAAVGVSAF
;
A
#
# COMPACT_ATOMS: atom_id res chain seq x y z
N MET A 1 -27.17 74.05 -5.13
CA MET A 1 -25.78 73.57 -5.31
C MET A 1 -25.74 72.12 -4.85
N LYS A 2 -25.48 71.18 -5.77
CA LYS A 2 -25.39 69.73 -5.52
C LYS A 2 -23.92 69.33 -5.67
N PHE A 3 -23.32 68.74 -4.66
CA PHE A 3 -22.06 68.00 -4.81
C PHE A 3 -22.17 66.65 -4.09
N ILE A 4 -21.59 65.67 -4.77
CA ILE A 4 -21.93 64.25 -4.79
C ILE A 4 -21.02 63.52 -3.79
N ASN A 5 -21.59 62.75 -2.87
CA ASN A 5 -20.86 61.82 -2.00
C ASN A 5 -20.38 60.62 -2.81
N THR A 6 -19.06 60.42 -2.91
CA THR A 6 -18.46 59.24 -3.55
C THR A 6 -18.02 58.26 -2.46
N ALA A 7 -18.83 57.22 -2.22
CA ALA A 7 -18.45 56.13 -1.33
C ALA A 7 -17.59 55.12 -2.09
N SER A 8 -16.32 55.01 -1.70
CA SER A 8 -15.39 53.99 -2.20
C SER A 8 -15.73 52.62 -1.59
N SER A 9 -16.32 51.74 -2.41
CA SER A 9 -16.57 50.34 -2.06
C SER A 9 -15.27 49.55 -2.12
N LEU A 10 -14.74 49.18 -0.95
CA LEU A 10 -13.60 48.28 -0.79
C LEU A 10 -14.09 46.83 -0.94
N PHE A 11 -13.85 46.21 -2.10
CA PHE A 11 -14.09 44.78 -2.29
C PHE A 11 -12.91 44.00 -1.70
N ILE A 12 -13.11 43.39 -0.53
CA ILE A 12 -12.18 42.42 0.04
C ILE A 12 -12.41 41.10 -0.72
N ALA A 13 -11.53 40.79 -1.68
CA ALA A 13 -11.48 39.49 -2.30
C ALA A 13 -10.95 38.48 -1.26
N ALA A 14 -11.86 37.72 -0.65
CA ALA A 14 -11.51 36.58 0.18
C ALA A 14 -10.92 35.49 -0.72
N SER A 15 -9.59 35.41 -0.77
CA SER A 15 -8.89 34.28 -1.38
C SER A 15 -9.17 33.03 -0.54
N ALA A 16 -10.14 32.22 -0.97
CA ALA A 16 -10.35 30.89 -0.41
C ALA A 16 -9.14 30.02 -0.80
N VAL A 17 -8.20 29.88 0.12
CA VAL A 17 -7.17 28.84 0.04
C VAL A 17 -7.91 27.52 0.26
N LEU A 18 -8.35 26.88 -0.82
CA LEU A 18 -8.70 25.47 -0.81
C LEU A 18 -7.40 24.74 -0.49
N ALA A 19 -7.19 24.40 0.78
CA ALA A 19 -6.28 23.34 1.14
C ALA A 19 -6.82 22.10 0.40
N ALA A 20 -6.19 21.76 -0.72
CA ALA A 20 -6.38 20.46 -1.31
C ALA A 20 -5.90 19.48 -0.24
N ASP A 21 -6.85 18.84 0.44
CA ASP A 21 -6.55 17.66 1.25
C ASP A 21 -5.81 16.73 0.32
N LEU A 22 -4.48 16.62 0.51
CA LEU A 22 -3.67 15.63 -0.18
C LEU A 22 -4.37 14.31 0.10
N ALA A 23 -4.89 13.67 -0.95
CA ALA A 23 -5.65 12.45 -0.79
C ALA A 23 -4.78 11.48 0.01
N VAL A 24 -5.21 11.14 1.22
CA VAL A 24 -4.54 10.15 2.06
C VAL A 24 -5.17 8.82 1.70
N TRP A 25 -4.38 7.91 1.15
CA TRP A 25 -4.82 6.56 0.87
C TRP A 25 -5.39 5.90 2.12
N LYS A 26 -6.56 5.27 1.98
CA LYS A 26 -7.10 4.34 2.98
C LYS A 26 -7.58 3.11 2.25
N ILE A 27 -7.15 1.93 2.70
CA ILE A 27 -7.62 0.66 2.14
C ILE A 27 -9.14 0.48 2.23
N THR A 28 -9.79 1.18 3.16
CA THR A 28 -11.25 1.18 3.30
C THR A 28 -11.98 1.94 2.20
N ASP A 29 -11.28 2.78 1.43
CA ASP A 29 -11.86 3.58 0.33
C ASP A 29 -12.02 2.76 -0.95
N LEU A 30 -11.45 1.55 -0.99
CA LEU A 30 -11.74 0.54 -2.01
C LEU A 30 -13.23 0.20 -2.03
N ASP A 31 -13.74 -0.14 -3.23
CA ASP A 31 -15.14 -0.54 -3.36
C ASP A 31 -15.42 -1.81 -2.53
N LYS A 32 -16.66 -1.96 -2.07
CA LYS A 32 -17.04 -3.09 -1.20
C LYS A 32 -16.78 -4.46 -1.86
N GLY A 33 -16.93 -4.57 -3.17
CA GLY A 33 -16.63 -5.77 -3.94
C GLY A 33 -15.13 -6.08 -3.95
N GLU A 34 -14.28 -5.09 -4.20
CA GLU A 34 -12.81 -5.24 -4.14
C GLU A 34 -12.35 -5.61 -2.73
N ARG A 35 -12.88 -4.96 -1.69
CA ARG A 35 -12.58 -5.30 -0.28
C ARG A 35 -12.98 -6.74 0.06
N THR A 36 -14.16 -7.16 -0.39
CA THR A 36 -14.64 -8.54 -0.20
C THR A 36 -13.74 -9.56 -0.92
N ASN A 37 -13.36 -9.27 -2.17
CA ASN A 37 -12.45 -10.12 -2.94
C ASN A 37 -11.07 -10.22 -2.27
N LEU A 38 -10.53 -9.08 -1.82
CA LEU A 38 -9.26 -8.99 -1.13
C LEU A 38 -9.28 -9.80 0.18
N CYS A 39 -10.34 -9.70 0.98
CA CYS A 39 -10.52 -10.52 2.17
C CYS A 39 -10.60 -12.03 1.85
N GLY A 40 -11.29 -12.41 0.77
CA GLY A 40 -11.31 -13.80 0.31
C GLY A 40 -9.90 -14.32 -0.01
N ARG A 41 -9.07 -13.52 -0.69
CA ARG A 41 -7.68 -13.87 -0.98
C ARG A 41 -6.82 -13.97 0.28
N GLN A 42 -7.02 -13.06 1.25
CA GLN A 42 -6.33 -13.07 2.54
C GLN A 42 -6.60 -14.34 3.33
N ILE A 43 -7.87 -14.72 3.45
CA ILE A 43 -8.29 -15.95 4.14
C ILE A 43 -7.72 -17.19 3.43
N LEU A 44 -7.84 -17.25 2.10
CA LEU A 44 -7.31 -18.37 1.32
C LEU A 44 -5.78 -18.49 1.45
N ALA A 45 -5.05 -17.37 1.40
CA ALA A 45 -3.61 -17.34 1.61
C ALA A 45 -3.24 -17.89 3.00
N CYS A 46 -4.02 -17.54 4.03
CA CYS A 46 -3.81 -18.02 5.39
C CYS A 46 -4.03 -19.54 5.47
N GLN A 47 -5.16 -20.03 4.93
CA GLN A 47 -5.48 -21.45 4.90
C GLN A 47 -4.40 -22.26 4.18
N ASN A 48 -3.94 -21.79 3.02
CA ASN A 48 -2.88 -22.47 2.26
C ASN A 48 -1.55 -22.50 3.02
N ASN A 49 -1.18 -21.42 3.71
CA ASN A 49 0.04 -21.36 4.52
C ASN A 49 -0.02 -22.22 5.78
N CYS A 50 -1.21 -22.41 6.36
CA CYS A 50 -1.41 -23.27 7.51
C CYS A 50 -1.55 -24.76 7.14
N GLY A 51 -1.67 -25.10 5.85
CA GLY A 51 -1.91 -26.48 5.40
C GLY A 51 -3.39 -26.89 5.39
N GLY A 52 -4.30 -25.93 5.37
CA GLY A 52 -5.75 -26.11 5.19
C GLY A 52 -6.61 -25.31 6.17
N PRO A 53 -7.94 -25.29 5.95
CA PRO A 53 -8.88 -24.57 6.80
C PRO A 53 -8.88 -25.07 8.26
N ASP A 54 -8.72 -26.38 8.49
CA ASP A 54 -8.69 -26.97 9.84
C ASP A 54 -7.43 -26.62 10.64
N GLN A 55 -6.39 -26.13 9.95
CA GLN A 55 -5.15 -25.69 10.57
C GLN A 55 -5.10 -24.17 10.78
N ALA A 56 -5.99 -23.40 10.15
CA ALA A 56 -5.96 -21.94 10.16
C ALA A 56 -7.02 -21.35 11.12
N LEU A 57 -6.86 -21.60 12.42
CA LEU A 57 -7.86 -21.27 13.45
C LEU A 57 -8.20 -19.78 13.56
N MET A 58 -7.31 -18.89 13.10
CA MET A 58 -7.50 -17.45 13.09
C MET A 58 -7.50 -16.86 11.68
N ALA A 59 -7.90 -17.62 10.65
CA ALA A 59 -8.04 -17.08 9.30
C ALA A 59 -9.31 -16.22 9.19
N PHE A 60 -9.17 -14.91 9.32
CA PHE A 60 -10.29 -13.98 9.14
C PHE A 60 -9.87 -12.71 8.39
N CYS A 61 -10.86 -12.06 7.78
CA CYS A 61 -10.74 -10.71 7.24
C CYS A 61 -12.12 -10.05 7.22
N ASN A 62 -12.22 -8.85 7.77
CA ASN A 62 -13.44 -8.05 7.81
C ASN A 62 -13.44 -7.07 6.63
N ALA A 63 -14.36 -7.22 5.67
CA ALA A 63 -14.39 -6.38 4.48
C ALA A 63 -14.83 -4.92 4.74
N ASP A 64 -15.42 -4.62 5.89
CA ASP A 64 -15.85 -3.26 6.23
C ASP A 64 -14.72 -2.47 6.89
N THR A 65 -13.92 -3.11 7.75
CA THR A 65 -12.78 -2.49 8.47
C THR A 65 -11.42 -2.85 7.88
N MET A 66 -11.35 -3.78 6.93
CA MET A 66 -10.10 -4.35 6.41
C MET A 66 -9.18 -4.96 7.49
N GLY A 67 -9.68 -5.17 8.70
CA GLY A 67 -8.98 -5.87 9.77
C GLY A 67 -8.86 -7.35 9.43
N TRP A 68 -7.66 -7.90 9.57
CA TRP A 68 -7.38 -9.28 9.23
C TRP A 68 -6.46 -9.95 10.26
N GLY A 69 -6.57 -11.27 10.33
CA GLY A 69 -5.69 -12.10 11.14
C GLY A 69 -5.36 -13.39 10.41
N CYS A 70 -4.20 -13.95 10.73
CA CYS A 70 -3.85 -15.30 10.36
C CYS A 70 -3.07 -15.96 11.48
N GLY A 71 -3.52 -17.13 11.90
CA GLY A 71 -2.86 -17.95 12.91
C GLY A 71 -3.08 -19.41 12.61
N CYS A 72 -1.98 -20.17 12.54
CA CYS A 72 -2.02 -21.61 12.32
C CYS A 72 -1.91 -22.37 13.64
N LYS A 73 -2.48 -23.57 13.68
CA LYS A 73 -2.52 -24.42 14.87
C LYS A 73 -1.16 -25.02 15.23
N SER A 74 -0.39 -25.44 14.24
CA SER A 74 0.77 -26.31 14.42
C SER A 74 2.08 -25.75 13.86
N ASN A 75 2.02 -24.67 13.07
CA ASN A 75 3.18 -24.07 12.42
C ASN A 75 3.13 -22.54 12.44
N LYS A 76 4.27 -21.89 12.23
CA LYS A 76 4.29 -20.47 11.87
C LYS A 76 3.98 -20.37 10.36
N PRO A 77 3.15 -19.41 9.91
CA PRO A 77 3.02 -19.12 8.49
C PRO A 77 4.39 -18.84 7.86
N THR A 78 4.63 -19.36 6.65
CA THR A 78 5.88 -19.12 5.90
C THR A 78 5.90 -17.79 5.17
N PHE A 79 4.75 -17.09 5.11
CA PHE A 79 4.65 -15.78 4.46
C PHE A 79 5.20 -14.69 5.37
N GLU A 80 5.99 -13.82 4.76
CA GLU A 80 6.44 -12.60 5.40
C GLU A 80 5.28 -11.60 5.54
N ALA A 81 5.39 -10.71 6.54
CA ALA A 81 4.30 -9.80 6.89
C ALA A 81 3.86 -8.88 5.72
N TRP A 82 4.79 -8.50 4.85
CA TRP A 82 4.54 -7.65 3.68
C TRP A 82 3.95 -8.38 2.47
N ASP A 83 4.02 -9.72 2.43
CA ASP A 83 3.53 -10.53 1.30
C ASP A 83 2.08 -10.99 1.46
N TRP A 84 1.46 -10.69 2.61
CA TRP A 84 0.05 -10.93 2.80
C TRP A 84 -0.80 -10.05 1.87
N PRO A 85 -1.90 -10.58 1.29
CA PRO A 85 -2.72 -9.85 0.34
C PRO A 85 -3.17 -8.46 0.79
N VAL A 86 -3.63 -8.32 2.05
CA VAL A 86 -4.10 -7.03 2.59
C VAL A 86 -2.95 -6.01 2.71
N PRO A 87 -1.84 -6.28 3.42
CA PRO A 87 -0.68 -5.38 3.45
C PRO A 87 -0.10 -5.03 2.08
N ALA A 88 0.00 -6.01 1.17
CA ALA A 88 0.49 -5.77 -0.19
C ALA A 88 -0.42 -4.80 -0.95
N ARG A 89 -1.75 -4.96 -0.81
CA ARG A 89 -2.71 -4.04 -1.43
C ARG A 89 -2.67 -2.65 -0.80
N ASP A 90 -2.52 -2.57 0.51
CA ASP A 90 -2.39 -1.30 1.24
C ASP A 90 -1.18 -0.49 0.76
N CYS A 91 -0.02 -1.13 0.69
CA CYS A 91 1.19 -0.51 0.19
C CYS A 91 1.05 -0.02 -1.26
N THR A 92 0.51 -0.88 -2.15
CA THR A 92 0.37 -0.53 -3.57
C THR A 92 -0.64 0.58 -3.82
N GLY A 93 -1.72 0.64 -3.02
CA GLY A 93 -2.68 1.74 -3.06
C GLY A 93 -2.05 3.06 -2.58
N SER A 94 -1.29 3.03 -1.48
CA SER A 94 -0.56 4.21 -0.99
C SER A 94 0.48 4.71 -2.00
N LEU A 95 1.21 3.80 -2.66
CA LEU A 95 2.14 4.14 -3.74
C LEU A 95 1.42 4.84 -4.90
N ALA A 96 0.27 4.32 -5.34
CA ALA A 96 -0.50 4.90 -6.43
C ALA A 96 -0.94 6.34 -6.10
N ILE A 97 -1.49 6.55 -4.90
CA ILE A 97 -1.90 7.88 -4.44
C ILE A 97 -0.71 8.84 -4.31
N CYS A 98 0.44 8.36 -3.81
CA CYS A 98 1.66 9.15 -3.77
C CYS A 98 2.06 9.65 -5.17
N GLN A 99 2.02 8.75 -6.16
CA GLN A 99 2.37 9.06 -7.54
C GLN A 99 1.35 9.97 -8.24
N GLU A 100 0.06 9.83 -7.94
CA GLU A 100 -0.99 10.73 -8.43
C GLU A 100 -0.77 12.16 -7.91
N ASN A 101 -0.39 12.30 -6.64
CA ASN A 101 -0.08 13.58 -6.02
C ASN A 101 1.20 14.24 -6.59
N CYS A 102 2.08 13.50 -7.27
CA CYS A 102 3.25 14.10 -7.91
C CYS A 102 2.92 15.03 -9.09
N GLY A 103 1.69 14.98 -9.62
CA GLY A 103 1.26 15.85 -10.71
C GLY A 103 0.82 17.25 -10.29
N SER A 104 0.58 17.49 -8.99
CA SER A 104 0.02 18.74 -8.47
C SER A 104 1.08 19.71 -7.93
N GLU A 105 2.33 19.27 -7.75
CA GLU A 105 3.42 20.14 -7.30
C GLU A 105 4.16 20.80 -8.47
N ALA A 106 4.54 22.06 -8.33
CA ALA A 106 5.34 22.81 -9.32
C ALA A 106 6.83 22.36 -9.41
N GLY A 107 7.15 21.18 -8.86
CA GLY A 107 8.49 20.61 -8.75
C GLY A 107 8.83 19.59 -9.84
N ASP A 108 9.99 18.94 -9.71
CA ASP A 108 10.42 17.85 -10.59
C ASP A 108 9.58 16.60 -10.33
N ARG A 109 8.52 16.43 -11.13
CA ARG A 109 7.64 15.26 -11.12
C ARG A 109 8.44 13.95 -11.10
N ASN A 110 9.53 13.83 -11.84
CA ASN A 110 10.32 12.60 -11.87
C ASN A 110 10.96 12.30 -10.51
N LYS A 111 11.46 13.34 -9.83
CA LYS A 111 11.99 13.22 -8.46
C LYS A 111 10.91 12.77 -7.47
N CYS A 112 9.69 13.32 -7.59
CA CYS A 112 8.57 12.89 -6.75
C CYS A 112 8.22 11.41 -6.97
N PHE A 113 8.07 10.97 -8.23
CA PHE A 113 7.81 9.56 -8.56
C PHE A 113 8.90 8.62 -8.03
N ALA A 114 10.17 9.03 -8.14
CA ALA A 114 11.30 8.28 -7.59
C ALA A 114 11.21 8.16 -6.06
N ASN A 115 10.85 9.24 -5.36
CA ASN A 115 10.66 9.22 -3.90
C ASN A 115 9.49 8.33 -3.47
N CYS A 116 8.35 8.36 -4.19
CA CYS A 116 7.22 7.47 -3.91
C CYS A 116 7.63 6.01 -4.05
N THR A 117 8.34 5.66 -5.12
CA THR A 117 8.82 4.28 -5.37
C THR A 117 9.86 3.85 -4.33
N ALA A 118 10.75 4.76 -3.92
CA ALA A 118 11.77 4.46 -2.92
C ALA A 118 11.20 4.27 -1.50
N SER A 119 10.11 4.97 -1.17
CA SER A 119 9.43 4.88 0.14
C SER A 119 8.41 3.74 0.22
N HIS A 120 7.81 3.34 -0.90
CA HIS A 120 6.81 2.27 -0.96
C HIS A 120 7.35 1.05 -1.71
N LYS A 121 8.34 0.37 -1.12
CA LYS A 121 8.93 -0.85 -1.69
C LYS A 121 8.03 -2.07 -1.45
N CYS A 122 6.83 -2.05 -2.00
CA CYS A 122 5.81 -3.07 -1.75
C CYS A 122 6.30 -4.49 -2.09
N ASN A 123 5.84 -5.48 -1.33
CA ASN A 123 6.29 -6.88 -1.42
C ASN A 123 7.79 -7.07 -1.14
N THR A 124 8.38 -6.22 -0.29
CA THR A 124 9.74 -6.37 0.22
C THR A 124 9.76 -6.05 1.72
N GLU A 125 10.83 -6.45 2.42
CA GLU A 125 11.05 -6.09 3.83
C GLU A 125 11.09 -4.57 4.08
N ASP A 126 11.39 -3.79 3.06
CA ASP A 126 11.44 -2.33 3.12
C ASP A 126 10.07 -1.68 2.90
N ALA A 127 9.00 -2.46 2.69
CA ALA A 127 7.65 -1.92 2.57
C ALA A 127 7.22 -1.22 3.88
N PRO A 128 6.43 -0.14 3.80
CA PRO A 128 5.82 0.46 4.98
C PRO A 128 4.89 -0.54 5.68
N VAL A 129 4.92 -0.54 7.01
CA VAL A 129 4.08 -1.43 7.82
C VAL A 129 2.60 -1.07 7.63
N SER A 130 1.78 -2.08 7.34
CA SER A 130 0.33 -1.95 7.30
C SER A 130 -0.24 -2.24 8.69
N TYR A 131 -0.85 -1.24 9.31
CA TYR A 131 -1.48 -1.34 10.63
C TYR A 131 -2.91 -1.92 10.54
N THR A 132 -3.11 -2.91 9.67
CA THR A 132 -4.39 -3.57 9.36
C THR A 132 -4.53 -4.95 10.01
N ASN A 133 -3.44 -5.51 10.54
CA ASN A 133 -3.48 -6.78 11.25
C ASN A 133 -4.13 -6.59 12.63
N THR A 134 -5.05 -7.49 12.99
CA THR A 134 -5.76 -7.48 14.28
C THR A 134 -5.85 -8.89 14.85
N THR A 135 -6.09 -8.97 16.16
CA THR A 135 -6.29 -10.24 16.86
C THR A 135 -7.73 -10.76 16.81
N ASP A 136 -8.70 -9.89 16.48
CA ASP A 136 -10.13 -10.22 16.43
C ASP A 136 -10.82 -9.53 15.23
N VAL A 137 -11.81 -10.21 14.65
CA VAL A 137 -12.62 -9.78 13.49
C VAL A 137 -13.43 -8.50 13.74
N LYS A 138 -13.72 -8.19 15.00
CA LYS A 138 -14.50 -7.01 15.42
C LYS A 138 -13.62 -5.80 15.71
N VAL A 139 -12.31 -5.98 15.84
CA VAL A 139 -11.39 -4.88 16.11
C VAL A 139 -11.22 -4.06 14.84
N THR A 140 -11.39 -2.74 14.97
CA THR A 140 -11.05 -1.80 13.90
C THR A 140 -9.55 -1.52 13.97
N PRO A 141 -8.80 -1.70 12.87
CA PRO A 141 -7.37 -1.42 12.88
C PRO A 141 -7.05 0.06 13.11
N ALA A 142 -5.80 0.35 13.47
CA ALA A 142 -5.35 1.74 13.67
C ALA A 142 -5.26 2.51 12.35
N TYR A 143 -5.03 1.81 11.22
CA TYR A 143 -4.79 2.30 9.85
C TYR A 143 -3.59 3.23 9.68
N VAL A 144 -3.21 3.97 10.71
CA VAL A 144 -2.11 4.92 10.73
C VAL A 144 -1.25 4.61 11.95
N GLY A 145 0.07 4.61 11.73
CA GLY A 145 1.06 4.48 12.78
C GLY A 145 2.37 5.12 12.36
N PRO A 146 3.44 4.94 13.15
CA PRO A 146 4.77 5.41 12.81
C PRO A 146 5.21 4.98 11.40
N ALA A 147 5.94 5.85 10.71
CA ALA A 147 6.53 5.53 9.41
C ALA A 147 7.75 4.61 9.61
N VAL A 148 7.48 3.31 9.74
CA VAL A 148 8.49 2.25 9.87
C VAL A 148 8.32 1.22 8.76
N SER A 149 9.42 0.61 8.33
CA SER A 149 9.41 -0.55 7.43
C SER A 149 9.40 -1.86 8.22
N TYR A 150 9.00 -2.96 7.59
CA TYR A 150 9.01 -4.27 8.24
C TYR A 150 10.42 -4.72 8.66
N LYS A 151 11.46 -4.29 7.96
CA LYS A 151 12.87 -4.54 8.31
C LYS A 151 13.30 -3.87 9.62
N GLY A 152 12.73 -2.71 9.93
CA GLY A 152 13.07 -1.91 11.12
C GLY A 152 12.06 -2.02 12.26
N ALA A 153 10.92 -2.67 12.02
CA ALA A 153 9.92 -2.91 13.05
C ALA A 153 10.30 -4.18 13.82
N ASP A 154 10.50 -4.06 15.13
CA ASP A 154 10.42 -5.22 16.01
C ASP A 154 8.94 -5.65 16.08
N LEU A 155 8.51 -6.44 15.09
CA LEU A 155 7.11 -6.88 14.94
C LEU A 155 6.66 -7.82 16.07
N GLY A 156 7.53 -8.11 17.04
CA GLY A 156 7.22 -8.89 18.24
C GLY A 156 6.08 -8.29 19.07
N ASP A 157 5.92 -6.97 19.08
CA ASP A 157 4.98 -6.27 19.97
C ASP A 157 3.70 -5.72 19.29
N LEU A 158 3.57 -5.78 17.96
CA LEU A 158 2.39 -5.22 17.27
C LEU A 158 1.12 -6.07 17.39
N ASN A 159 1.20 -7.28 17.96
CA ASN A 159 0.06 -8.16 18.20
C ASN A 159 -0.63 -7.93 19.55
N ASP A 160 -0.01 -7.18 20.47
CA ASP A 160 -0.61 -6.91 21.78
C ASP A 160 -1.34 -5.56 21.73
N GLY A 161 -2.60 -5.60 21.31
CA GLY A 161 -3.47 -4.43 21.12
C GLY A 161 -3.85 -3.69 22.41
N ASN A 162 -2.95 -3.55 23.39
CA ASN A 162 -3.25 -2.89 24.65
C ASN A 162 -2.13 -2.04 25.29
N ASP A 163 -0.92 -1.91 24.73
CA ASP A 163 0.11 -1.07 25.38
C ASP A 163 0.46 0.20 24.59
N ARG A 164 -0.23 1.29 24.95
CA ARG A 164 0.26 2.67 24.75
C ARG A 164 1.42 2.91 25.71
N SER A 165 2.58 2.32 25.43
CA SER A 165 3.76 2.53 26.25
C SER A 165 4.99 2.74 25.37
N ASN A 166 5.22 4.01 25.03
CA ASN A 166 6.56 4.61 24.98
C ASN A 166 7.60 3.87 24.11
N ILE A 167 7.55 4.09 22.79
CA ILE A 167 8.65 3.75 21.87
C ILE A 167 9.85 4.62 22.24
N GLY A 168 10.63 4.12 23.20
CA GLY A 168 11.93 4.64 23.55
C GLY A 168 12.84 4.51 22.34
N SER A 169 13.39 5.65 21.92
CA SER A 169 14.50 5.72 20.99
C SER A 169 15.66 4.87 21.52
N SER A 170 15.85 3.68 20.97
CA SER A 170 17.11 2.94 21.10
C SER A 170 18.02 3.37 19.97
N SER A 171 18.83 4.39 20.28
CA SER A 171 20.08 4.69 19.61
C SER A 171 21.12 3.61 19.93
N SER A 172 21.73 3.04 18.90
CA SER A 172 23.04 2.38 18.96
C SER A 172 23.66 2.59 17.57
N GLU A 173 24.51 3.60 17.41
CA GLU A 173 25.96 3.60 17.68
C GLU A 173 26.77 2.79 16.67
N ALA A 174 27.86 3.43 16.23
CA ALA A 174 28.65 3.17 15.05
C ALA A 174 29.30 1.78 14.96
N ASN A 175 29.54 1.33 13.72
CA ASN A 175 30.78 0.64 13.41
C ASN A 175 31.30 1.10 12.05
N GLU A 176 32.42 1.84 12.09
CA GLU A 176 33.35 2.04 10.98
C GLU A 176 33.97 0.69 10.58
N GLY A 177 34.13 0.44 9.29
CA GLY A 177 34.73 -0.82 8.85
C GLY A 177 35.00 -0.96 7.36
N LYS A 178 35.95 -0.17 6.86
CA LYS A 178 36.94 -0.46 5.81
C LYS A 178 36.50 -0.94 4.41
N ASP A 179 36.85 -0.07 3.46
CA ASP A 179 37.34 -0.30 2.10
C ASP A 179 37.75 -1.74 1.73
N ASN A 180 37.30 -2.17 0.55
CA ASN A 180 38.13 -2.94 -0.36
C ASN A 180 37.64 -2.80 -1.80
N ASP A 181 38.32 -1.94 -2.54
CA ASP A 181 38.39 -1.99 -3.99
C ASP A 181 39.01 -3.32 -4.43
N ASN A 182 38.37 -4.02 -5.37
CA ASN A 182 39.11 -4.86 -6.32
C ASN A 182 38.34 -5.00 -7.63
N ASN A 183 38.82 -4.21 -8.58
CA ASN A 183 38.70 -4.32 -10.02
C ASN A 183 39.02 -5.74 -10.53
N SER A 184 38.18 -6.32 -11.38
CA SER A 184 38.63 -7.24 -12.42
C SER A 184 37.63 -7.25 -13.58
N SER A 185 38.03 -6.62 -14.68
CA SER A 185 37.41 -6.76 -15.99
C SER A 185 37.68 -8.16 -16.55
N THR A 186 36.65 -8.81 -17.08
CA THR A 186 36.82 -9.87 -18.08
C THR A 186 35.77 -9.70 -19.17
N GLU A 187 36.27 -9.62 -20.40
CA GLU A 187 35.55 -9.47 -21.65
C GLU A 187 34.99 -10.80 -22.20
N ILE A 188 33.91 -10.66 -22.99
CA ILE A 188 33.49 -11.44 -24.18
C ILE A 188 33.15 -12.94 -23.99
N SER A 189 31.90 -13.33 -24.28
CA SER A 189 31.58 -14.05 -25.53
C SER A 189 30.08 -14.37 -25.69
N SER A 190 29.69 -14.33 -26.95
CA SER A 190 28.39 -14.57 -27.59
C SER A 190 27.78 -15.96 -27.38
N ASP A 191 26.53 -16.06 -27.83
CA ASP A 191 25.71 -17.26 -28.14
C ASP A 191 24.77 -17.79 -27.05
N ALA A 192 23.47 -17.51 -27.24
CA ALA A 192 22.44 -18.55 -27.28
C ALA A 192 21.12 -17.95 -27.79
N GLY A 193 20.71 -18.36 -29.00
CA GLY A 193 19.36 -18.16 -29.48
C GLY A 193 18.34 -18.91 -28.60
N SER A 194 17.19 -18.29 -28.39
CA SER A 194 15.98 -19.03 -27.99
C SER A 194 14.78 -18.45 -28.70
N LEU A 195 14.26 -19.27 -29.62
CA LEU A 195 12.93 -19.18 -30.20
C LEU A 195 11.87 -19.17 -29.08
N PHE A 196 11.28 -18.01 -28.79
CA PHE A 196 9.99 -17.98 -28.11
C PHE A 196 8.88 -17.79 -29.14
N LYS A 197 8.17 -18.88 -29.36
CA LYS A 197 6.94 -19.00 -30.13
C LYS A 197 5.91 -18.00 -29.60
N SER A 198 5.41 -17.17 -30.51
CA SER A 198 4.21 -16.36 -30.38
C SER A 198 3.00 -17.24 -30.02
N ALA A 199 2.51 -17.14 -28.78
CA ALA A 199 1.19 -17.65 -28.42
C ALA A 199 0.15 -16.59 -28.79
N GLY A 200 -0.82 -17.00 -29.61
CA GLY A 200 -1.85 -16.14 -30.18
C GLY A 200 -2.73 -15.48 -29.11
N ILE A 201 -2.91 -14.18 -29.27
CA ILE A 201 -3.92 -13.41 -28.57
C ILE A 201 -5.26 -13.70 -29.26
N THR A 202 -6.09 -14.54 -28.65
CA THR A 202 -7.48 -14.74 -29.08
C THR A 202 -8.31 -13.54 -28.64
N LEU A 203 -8.60 -12.63 -29.57
CA LEU A 203 -9.62 -11.59 -29.40
C LEU A 203 -11.00 -12.27 -29.29
N PHE A 204 -11.62 -12.23 -28.12
CA PHE A 204 -13.06 -12.48 -27.99
C PHE A 204 -13.81 -11.18 -28.28
N ALA A 205 -14.42 -11.10 -29.45
CA ALA A 205 -15.39 -10.05 -29.78
C ALA A 205 -16.68 -10.32 -28.99
N ILE A 206 -17.01 -9.41 -28.06
CA ILE A 206 -18.30 -9.42 -27.36
C ILE A 206 -19.31 -8.71 -28.26
N ALA A 207 -20.24 -9.46 -28.85
CA ALA A 207 -21.37 -8.93 -29.58
C ALA A 207 -22.41 -8.35 -28.59
N ALA A 208 -22.58 -7.03 -28.60
CA ALA A 208 -23.66 -6.37 -27.89
C ALA A 208 -24.97 -6.53 -28.69
N ALA A 209 -25.89 -7.35 -28.17
CA ALA A 209 -27.26 -7.40 -28.65
C ALA A 209 -28.05 -6.23 -28.05
N VAL A 210 -28.33 -5.22 -28.87
CA VAL A 210 -29.22 -4.11 -28.50
C VAL A 210 -30.66 -4.55 -28.74
N GLY A 211 -31.35 -4.90 -27.65
CA GLY A 211 -32.79 -5.17 -27.67
C GLY A 211 -33.56 -3.85 -27.57
N VAL A 212 -34.13 -3.41 -28.70
CA VAL A 212 -35.16 -2.36 -28.73
C VAL A 212 -36.50 -3.04 -28.46
N SER A 213 -37.16 -2.70 -27.35
CA SER A 213 -38.55 -3.07 -27.11
C SER A 213 -39.36 -1.77 -27.04
N ALA A 214 -40.12 -1.53 -28.11
CA ALA A 214 -41.15 -0.51 -28.15
C ALA A 214 -42.40 -1.06 -27.48
N PHE A 215 -42.90 -0.33 -26.48
CA PHE A 215 -44.31 -0.27 -26.10
C PHE A 215 -44.59 1.10 -25.49
#